data_AF-A0A517LH23-F1
#
_entry.id   AF-A0A517LH23-F1
#
_cell.length_a   1.000
_cell.length_b   1.000
_cell.length_c   1.000
_cell.angle_alpha   90.00
_cell.angle_beta   90.00
_cell.angle_gamma   90.00
#
_symmetry.space_group_name_H-M   'P 1'
#
loop_
_entity.id
_entity.type
_entity.pdbx_description
1 polymer ?
#
loop_
_entity_poly.entity_id
_entity_poly.type
_entity_poly.pdbx_seq_one_letter_code
_entity_poly.pdbx_strand_id
1 'polypeptide(L)'
;MPGSVPDMPGIKADPGLADILQREVAMLLNRQNTNFPGAQPVSFARNHIQELCNQDYYLCEKTDGIRCLLFCTIDEHANEIHYLIDRKNDYYYVPNLHFPHHNDPSFGRFHSDTLIDGELVIDSYPDGRRVNRYLVFDCLVLDKECLTSRPLDKRIGRFSEFVDKPLKALYRAFPEDCKVFPFEVRFKAMDKPYALEAMFHEKLPTLPHGNDGLVFTCKGTPYVNGTDQHILKWKPAEENTIDFKLRLGEFPMAVFDDDTQGPNYDAKPPFQLLIWHGGDRHAPYANLTVTNKEWEILKSLGEILDGRIIECYRNEQGQWRYKAESNGAPRFRDDKEHANHESVARSVMESIEDGVSKEDLIRAAPAIQRAWKIRHPEEEAQKRAQMAQRGPPPPNGHQNGH
;
A
#
# COMPACT_ATOMS: atom_id res chain seq x y z
N MET A 1 3.31 -19.45 -3.33
CA MET A 1 2.70 -18.99 -2.06
C MET A 1 1.24 -18.67 -2.35
N PRO A 2 0.24 -19.14 -1.58
CA PRO A 2 -1.10 -18.57 -1.67
C PRO A 2 -1.00 -17.04 -1.52
N GLY A 3 -1.70 -16.28 -2.36
CA GLY A 3 -1.49 -14.84 -2.51
C GLY A 3 -1.50 -14.07 -1.17
N SER A 4 -0.59 -13.10 -1.04
CA SER A 4 -0.56 -12.12 0.05
C SER A 4 -1.80 -11.21 0.04
N VAL A 5 -2.40 -11.05 -1.13
CA VAL A 5 -3.58 -10.22 -1.36
C VAL A 5 -4.86 -11.05 -1.13
N PRO A 6 -5.82 -10.56 -0.33
CA PRO A 6 -7.09 -11.25 -0.13
C PRO A 6 -7.95 -11.25 -1.40
N ASP A 7 -8.88 -12.20 -1.50
CA ASP A 7 -10.03 -12.05 -2.39
C ASP A 7 -11.04 -11.07 -1.78
N MET A 8 -11.80 -10.35 -2.61
CA MET A 8 -12.86 -9.47 -2.12
C MET A 8 -13.94 -10.31 -1.42
N PRO A 9 -14.20 -10.12 -0.12
CA PRO A 9 -15.25 -10.85 0.57
C PRO A 9 -16.62 -10.30 0.21
N GLY A 10 -17.61 -11.17 0.23
CA GLY A 10 -19.01 -10.80 0.05
C GLY A 10 -19.59 -11.12 -1.33
N ILE A 11 -20.84 -10.73 -1.52
CA ILE A 11 -21.61 -10.99 -2.74
C ILE A 11 -21.73 -9.69 -3.51
N LYS A 12 -21.25 -9.67 -4.76
CA LYS A 12 -21.35 -8.49 -5.63
C LYS A 12 -22.83 -8.14 -5.87
N ALA A 13 -23.20 -6.89 -5.61
CA ALA A 13 -24.52 -6.35 -5.88
C ALA A 13 -24.82 -6.42 -7.39
N ASP A 14 -26.08 -6.69 -7.74
CA ASP A 14 -26.52 -6.59 -9.12
C ASP A 14 -26.51 -5.12 -9.60
N PRO A 15 -26.53 -4.88 -10.92
CA PRO A 15 -26.43 -3.52 -11.46
C PRO A 15 -27.54 -2.56 -10.97
N GLY A 16 -28.75 -3.06 -10.69
CA GLY A 16 -29.86 -2.23 -10.22
C GLY A 16 -29.63 -1.75 -8.78
N LEU A 17 -29.26 -2.67 -7.89
CA LEU A 17 -28.89 -2.32 -6.51
C LEU A 17 -27.65 -1.41 -6.47
N ALA A 18 -26.65 -1.69 -7.32
CA ALA A 18 -25.44 -0.86 -7.39
C ALA A 18 -25.74 0.60 -7.77
N ASP A 19 -26.64 0.88 -8.73
CA ASP A 19 -27.01 2.26 -9.09
C ASP A 19 -27.67 3.00 -7.92
N ILE A 20 -28.51 2.31 -7.13
CA ILE A 20 -29.15 2.88 -5.93
C ILE A 20 -28.08 3.26 -4.90
N LEU A 21 -27.20 2.32 -4.56
CA LEU A 21 -26.14 2.52 -3.56
C LEU A 21 -25.16 3.63 -4.00
N GLN A 22 -24.81 3.69 -5.29
CA GLN A 22 -23.96 4.74 -5.83
C GLN A 22 -24.58 6.14 -5.67
N ARG A 23 -25.89 6.28 -5.88
CA ARG A 23 -26.61 7.54 -5.65
C ARG A 23 -26.68 7.89 -4.17
N GLU A 24 -26.91 6.91 -3.31
CA GLU A 24 -26.92 7.10 -1.86
C GLU A 24 -25.57 7.62 -1.35
N VAL A 25 -24.47 6.96 -1.73
CA VAL A 25 -23.12 7.40 -1.40
C VAL A 25 -22.83 8.80 -1.96
N ALA A 26 -23.29 9.10 -3.18
CA ALA A 26 -23.15 10.45 -3.75
C ALA A 26 -23.91 11.50 -2.93
N MET A 27 -25.14 11.22 -2.50
CA MET A 27 -25.92 12.12 -1.64
C MET A 27 -25.24 12.36 -0.29
N LEU A 28 -24.76 11.30 0.38
CA LEU A 28 -24.04 11.41 1.66
C LEU A 28 -22.77 12.26 1.54
N LEU A 29 -22.12 12.21 0.37
CA LEU A 29 -20.92 12.99 0.06
C LEU A 29 -21.24 14.38 -0.51
N ASN A 30 -22.50 14.81 -0.50
CA ASN A 30 -22.98 16.09 -1.05
C ASN A 30 -22.54 16.33 -2.51
N ARG A 31 -22.62 15.30 -3.36
CA ARG A 31 -22.25 15.36 -4.78
C ARG A 31 -23.35 14.82 -5.69
N GLN A 32 -23.26 15.20 -6.97
CA GLN A 32 -24.13 14.67 -8.04
C GLN A 32 -23.48 13.52 -8.81
N ASN A 33 -22.14 13.48 -8.88
CA ASN A 33 -21.41 12.43 -9.60
C ASN A 33 -21.37 11.13 -8.78
N THR A 34 -21.75 10.02 -9.39
CA THR A 34 -21.79 8.67 -8.79
C THR A 34 -20.51 7.86 -8.97
N ASN A 35 -19.48 8.39 -9.62
CA ASN A 35 -18.17 7.75 -9.75
C ASN A 35 -17.54 7.43 -8.38
N PHE A 36 -16.64 6.43 -8.38
CA PHE A 36 -15.91 6.01 -7.18
C PHE A 36 -15.34 7.21 -6.41
N PRO A 37 -15.71 7.41 -5.13
CA PRO A 37 -15.39 8.63 -4.43
C PRO A 37 -13.99 8.66 -3.81
N GLY A 38 -13.25 7.54 -3.79
CA GLY A 38 -11.97 7.45 -3.10
C GLY A 38 -10.84 8.27 -3.73
N ALA A 39 -10.03 8.92 -2.88
CA ALA A 39 -8.87 9.75 -3.23
C ALA A 39 -7.71 8.92 -3.79
N GLN A 40 -7.13 9.25 -4.95
CA GLN A 40 -6.01 8.51 -5.54
C GLN A 40 -4.68 9.24 -5.28
N PRO A 41 -3.66 8.55 -4.73
CA PRO A 41 -2.38 9.18 -4.43
C PRO A 41 -1.51 9.38 -5.68
N VAL A 42 -0.68 10.42 -5.64
CA VAL A 42 0.35 10.73 -6.64
C VAL A 42 1.71 10.14 -6.25
N SER A 43 2.58 9.89 -7.22
CA SER A 43 3.92 9.38 -6.96
C SER A 43 4.76 10.40 -6.20
N PHE A 44 5.45 9.95 -5.15
CA PHE A 44 6.37 10.78 -4.40
C PHE A 44 7.59 11.14 -5.27
N ALA A 45 7.89 12.42 -5.30
CA ALA A 45 8.98 13.02 -6.09
C ALA A 45 9.81 13.98 -5.23
N ARG A 46 10.99 14.36 -5.74
CA ARG A 46 11.98 15.16 -4.99
C ARG A 46 11.46 16.47 -4.41
N ASN A 47 10.59 17.18 -5.12
CA ASN A 47 9.94 18.42 -4.66
C ASN A 47 9.12 18.21 -3.37
N HIS A 48 8.52 17.03 -3.17
CA HIS A 48 7.71 16.73 -2.00
C HIS A 48 8.53 16.64 -0.70
N ILE A 49 9.86 16.45 -0.76
CA ILE A 49 10.72 16.57 0.43
C ILE A 49 10.60 17.98 1.04
N GLN A 50 10.57 19.01 0.18
CA GLN A 50 10.37 20.38 0.63
C GLN A 50 8.95 20.59 1.15
N GLU A 51 7.97 19.92 0.56
CA GLU A 51 6.59 19.96 1.05
C GLU A 51 6.45 19.35 2.46
N LEU A 52 7.08 18.20 2.73
CA LEU A 52 7.13 17.62 4.08
C LEU A 52 7.82 18.55 5.08
N CYS A 53 8.76 19.38 4.63
CA CYS A 53 9.34 20.43 5.46
C CYS A 53 8.39 21.60 5.72
N ASN A 54 7.40 21.85 4.86
CA ASN A 54 6.52 23.02 4.96
C ASN A 54 5.14 22.71 5.54
N GLN A 55 4.66 21.48 5.38
CA GLN A 55 3.33 21.03 5.78
C GLN A 55 3.39 19.83 6.72
N ASP A 56 2.28 19.59 7.42
CA ASP A 56 2.15 18.44 8.29
C ASP A 56 1.58 17.25 7.54
N TYR A 57 2.28 16.14 7.64
CA TYR A 57 1.90 14.88 7.02
C TYR A 57 1.86 13.78 8.06
N TYR A 58 0.98 12.80 7.87
CA TYR A 58 1.09 11.49 8.50
C TYR A 58 1.83 10.53 7.59
N LEU A 59 2.53 9.56 8.18
CA LEU A 59 3.29 8.52 7.50
C LEU A 59 2.77 7.15 7.92
N CYS A 60 2.50 6.27 6.97
CA CYS A 60 2.26 4.84 7.22
C CYS A 60 2.88 3.99 6.11
N GLU A 61 2.96 2.70 6.33
CA GLU A 61 3.30 1.71 5.32
C GLU A 61 2.31 1.76 4.15
N LYS A 62 2.81 1.54 2.93
CA LYS A 62 1.93 1.25 1.80
C LYS A 62 1.67 -0.25 1.80
N THR A 63 0.45 -0.61 2.22
CA THR A 63 -0.02 -1.99 2.30
C THR A 63 -0.18 -2.59 0.91
N ASP A 64 0.09 -3.90 0.81
CA ASP A 64 -0.20 -4.71 -0.37
C ASP A 64 -1.52 -5.46 -0.15
N GLY A 65 -2.64 -4.77 -0.40
CA GLY A 65 -3.98 -5.31 -0.20
C GLY A 65 -5.00 -4.82 -1.22
N ILE A 66 -6.27 -5.07 -0.93
CA ILE A 66 -7.39 -4.54 -1.72
C ILE A 66 -7.91 -3.28 -1.05
N ARG A 67 -7.60 -2.12 -1.65
CA ARG A 67 -8.25 -0.87 -1.26
C ARG A 67 -9.73 -0.91 -1.62
N CYS A 68 -10.57 -0.69 -0.61
CA CYS A 68 -12.01 -0.57 -0.75
C CYS A 68 -12.53 0.42 0.28
N LEU A 69 -13.67 1.05 0.00
CA LEU A 69 -14.42 1.78 1.01
C LEU A 69 -15.36 0.81 1.72
N LEU A 70 -15.64 1.06 2.99
CA LEU A 70 -16.65 0.34 3.75
C LEU A 70 -17.84 1.28 3.97
N PHE A 71 -19.01 0.83 3.54
CA PHE A 71 -20.27 1.54 3.68
C PHE A 71 -21.18 0.81 4.66
N CYS A 72 -21.45 1.42 5.81
CA CYS A 72 -22.42 0.94 6.80
C CYS A 72 -23.76 1.64 6.52
N THR A 73 -24.81 0.86 6.28
CA THR A 73 -26.17 1.38 6.01
C THR A 73 -27.21 0.41 6.56
N ILE A 74 -28.49 0.62 6.21
CA ILE A 74 -29.61 -0.20 6.63
C ILE A 74 -30.36 -0.79 5.44
N ASP A 75 -30.96 -1.97 5.63
CA ASP A 75 -31.90 -2.53 4.67
C ASP A 75 -33.30 -1.89 4.79
N GLU A 76 -34.24 -2.36 3.96
CA GLU A 76 -35.64 -1.94 3.97
C GLU A 76 -36.40 -2.23 5.28
N HIS A 77 -35.85 -3.09 6.13
CA HIS A 77 -36.37 -3.46 7.44
C HIS A 77 -35.62 -2.77 8.60
N ALA A 78 -34.74 -1.82 8.29
CA ALA A 78 -33.87 -1.14 9.24
C ALA A 78 -32.87 -2.05 9.97
N ASN A 79 -32.50 -3.19 9.38
CA ASN A 79 -31.39 -4.02 9.87
C ASN A 79 -30.06 -3.47 9.37
N GLU A 80 -29.01 -3.69 10.16
CA GLU A 80 -27.63 -3.32 9.82
C GLU A 80 -27.12 -4.11 8.61
N ILE A 81 -26.63 -3.41 7.59
CA ILE A 81 -26.00 -4.02 6.42
C ILE A 81 -24.72 -3.27 6.01
N HIS A 82 -23.79 -4.00 5.41
CA HIS A 82 -22.48 -3.49 5.06
C HIS A 82 -22.11 -3.82 3.62
N TYR A 83 -21.47 -2.85 2.96
CA TYR A 83 -20.89 -3.04 1.64
C TYR A 83 -19.42 -2.65 1.61
N LEU A 84 -18.59 -3.45 0.96
CA LEU A 84 -17.29 -3.00 0.47
C LEU A 84 -17.45 -2.42 -0.94
N ILE A 85 -16.75 -1.32 -1.23
CA ILE A 85 -16.79 -0.62 -2.52
C ILE A 85 -15.38 -0.63 -3.10
N ASP A 86 -15.16 -1.33 -4.20
CA ASP A 86 -13.85 -1.37 -4.85
C ASP A 86 -13.58 -0.13 -5.74
N ARG A 87 -12.37 -0.05 -6.29
CA ARG A 87 -11.97 1.05 -7.19
C ARG A 87 -12.75 1.10 -8.50
N LYS A 88 -13.40 0.01 -8.91
CA LYS A 88 -14.29 -0.03 -10.09
C LYS A 88 -15.69 0.47 -9.76
N ASN A 89 -15.93 0.87 -8.50
CA ASN A 89 -17.22 1.28 -7.97
C ASN A 89 -18.23 0.13 -7.90
N ASP A 90 -17.74 -1.11 -7.80
CA ASP A 90 -18.56 -2.29 -7.54
C ASP A 90 -18.81 -2.44 -6.03
N TYR A 91 -20.03 -2.80 -5.66
CA TYR A 91 -20.47 -2.96 -4.27
C TYR A 91 -20.57 -4.45 -3.92
N TYR A 92 -20.04 -4.85 -2.77
CA TYR A 92 -20.01 -6.22 -2.30
C TYR A 92 -20.67 -6.30 -0.94
N TYR A 93 -21.82 -6.96 -0.83
CA TYR A 93 -22.51 -7.18 0.44
C TYR A 93 -21.68 -8.09 1.35
N VAL A 94 -21.36 -7.60 2.55
CA VAL A 94 -20.56 -8.33 3.53
C VAL A 94 -21.43 -8.69 4.75
N PRO A 95 -21.78 -9.98 4.95
CA PRO A 95 -22.57 -10.39 6.10
C PRO A 95 -21.75 -10.44 7.40
N ASN A 96 -22.44 -10.55 8.52
CA ASN A 96 -21.86 -10.83 9.84
C ASN A 96 -20.81 -9.82 10.32
N LEU A 97 -21.03 -8.54 9.99
CA LEU A 97 -20.30 -7.41 10.57
C LEU A 97 -21.25 -6.64 11.47
N HIS A 98 -20.69 -6.06 12.54
CA HIS A 98 -21.42 -5.18 13.45
C HIS A 98 -20.54 -4.01 13.88
N PHE A 99 -21.04 -2.79 13.69
CA PHE A 99 -20.37 -1.53 14.01
C PHE A 99 -21.15 -0.80 15.10
N PRO A 100 -20.85 -1.08 16.38
CA PRO A 100 -21.63 -0.58 17.50
C PRO A 100 -21.58 0.93 17.59
N HIS A 101 -22.74 1.54 17.86
CA HIS A 101 -22.86 2.98 17.99
C HIS A 101 -22.35 3.44 19.36
N HIS A 102 -21.47 4.44 19.39
CA HIS A 102 -20.85 4.97 20.61
C HIS A 102 -21.81 5.35 21.76
N ASN A 103 -23.02 5.81 21.45
CA ASN A 103 -24.05 6.16 22.44
C ASN A 103 -24.81 4.96 23.03
N ASP A 104 -24.46 3.72 22.68
CA ASP A 104 -25.09 2.52 23.22
C ASP A 104 -24.06 1.55 23.82
N PRO A 105 -23.91 1.51 25.15
CA PRO A 105 -22.98 0.60 25.82
C PRO A 105 -23.42 -0.86 25.77
N SER A 106 -24.66 -1.16 25.36
CA SER A 106 -25.14 -2.53 25.19
C SER A 106 -24.75 -3.14 23.84
N PHE A 107 -24.20 -2.32 22.93
CA PHE A 107 -23.87 -2.70 21.55
C PHE A 107 -25.09 -3.16 20.73
N GLY A 108 -26.32 -2.77 21.11
CA GLY A 108 -27.52 -3.10 20.34
C GLY A 108 -27.77 -2.16 19.17
N ARG A 109 -27.38 -0.89 19.31
CA ARG A 109 -27.40 0.11 18.24
C ARG A 109 -26.11 0.09 17.44
N PHE A 110 -26.23 0.42 16.17
CA PHE A 110 -25.12 0.43 15.21
C PHE A 110 -25.09 1.74 14.41
N HIS A 111 -23.96 1.95 13.73
CA HIS A 111 -23.78 3.05 12.78
C HIS A 111 -24.52 2.78 11.47
N SER A 112 -25.15 3.82 10.92
CA SER A 112 -25.70 3.84 9.56
C SER A 112 -25.16 5.06 8.81
N ASP A 113 -25.37 5.12 7.49
CA ASP A 113 -24.99 6.27 6.67
C ASP A 113 -23.51 6.69 6.87
N THR A 114 -22.63 5.69 6.99
CA THR A 114 -21.23 5.87 7.39
C THR A 114 -20.31 5.30 6.33
N LEU A 115 -19.32 6.08 5.89
CA LEU A 115 -18.41 5.73 4.81
C LEU A 115 -16.95 5.88 5.25
N ILE A 116 -16.21 4.78 5.20
CA ILE A 116 -14.86 4.64 5.75
C ILE A 116 -13.90 4.22 4.63
N ASP A 117 -12.73 4.84 4.53
CA ASP A 117 -11.69 4.47 3.54
C ASP A 117 -10.62 3.61 4.21
N GLY A 118 -10.28 2.51 3.57
CA GLY A 118 -9.39 1.51 4.12
C GLY A 118 -8.86 0.53 3.09
N GLU A 119 -8.13 -0.45 3.60
CA GLU A 119 -7.53 -1.50 2.79
C GLU A 119 -7.66 -2.85 3.48
N LEU A 120 -8.13 -3.83 2.73
CA LEU A 120 -8.25 -5.21 3.18
C LEU A 120 -6.93 -5.93 2.93
N VAL A 121 -6.35 -6.51 3.98
CA VAL A 121 -5.10 -7.25 3.96
C VAL A 121 -5.25 -8.62 4.62
N ILE A 122 -4.29 -9.51 4.36
CA ILE A 122 -4.15 -10.76 5.11
C ILE A 122 -2.87 -10.69 5.95
N ASP A 123 -3.05 -10.63 7.27
CA ASP A 123 -1.96 -10.82 8.22
C ASP A 123 -1.59 -12.30 8.27
N SER A 124 -0.30 -12.60 8.16
CA SER A 124 0.29 -13.93 8.27
C SER A 124 1.29 -13.94 9.43
N TYR A 125 1.08 -14.84 10.40
CA TYR A 125 1.89 -14.93 11.60
C TYR A 125 2.86 -16.14 11.55
N PRO A 126 3.97 -16.12 12.32
CA PRO A 126 4.94 -17.22 12.34
C PRO A 126 4.37 -18.58 12.78
N ASP A 127 3.26 -18.59 13.51
CA ASP A 127 2.54 -19.80 13.94
C ASP A 127 1.65 -20.40 12.84
N GLY A 128 1.65 -19.81 11.63
CA GLY A 128 0.84 -20.22 10.49
C GLY A 128 -0.58 -19.65 10.47
N ARG A 129 -0.96 -18.87 11.49
CA ARG A 129 -2.27 -18.22 11.53
C ARG A 129 -2.36 -17.14 10.46
N ARG A 130 -3.51 -17.09 9.76
CA ARG A 130 -3.86 -16.03 8.81
C ARG A 130 -5.11 -15.29 9.28
N VAL A 131 -5.09 -13.96 9.25
CA VAL A 131 -6.20 -13.12 9.72
C VAL A 131 -6.50 -12.04 8.68
N ASN A 132 -7.74 -12.00 8.20
CA ASN A 132 -8.20 -10.91 7.34
C ASN A 132 -8.39 -9.64 8.19
N ARG A 133 -7.83 -8.51 7.74
CA ARG A 133 -7.90 -7.24 8.46
C ARG A 133 -8.28 -6.11 7.51
N TYR A 134 -9.26 -5.31 7.89
CA TYR A 134 -9.58 -4.05 7.23
C TYR A 134 -8.90 -2.90 7.98
N LEU A 135 -7.83 -2.37 7.38
CA LEU A 135 -7.02 -1.29 7.91
C LEU A 135 -7.61 0.06 7.48
N VAL A 136 -8.22 0.76 8.42
CA VAL A 136 -8.85 2.06 8.20
C VAL A 136 -7.82 3.17 8.27
N PHE A 137 -7.81 4.04 7.27
CA PHE A 137 -6.93 5.22 7.26
C PHE A 137 -7.67 6.54 7.02
N ASP A 138 -8.97 6.54 6.70
CA ASP A 138 -9.78 7.77 6.64
C ASP A 138 -11.26 7.50 6.90
N CYS A 139 -12.03 8.55 7.20
CA CYS A 139 -13.48 8.51 7.41
C CYS A 139 -14.15 9.69 6.72
N LEU A 140 -14.97 9.40 5.70
CA LEU A 140 -15.56 10.39 4.81
C LEU A 140 -16.92 10.86 5.30
N VAL A 141 -17.71 9.94 5.87
CA VAL A 141 -19.05 10.19 6.42
C VAL A 141 -19.20 9.41 7.71
N LEU A 142 -19.79 10.01 8.73
CA LEU A 142 -20.13 9.36 10.00
C LEU A 142 -21.55 9.75 10.39
N ASP A 143 -22.47 8.78 10.48
CA ASP A 143 -23.88 8.98 10.83
C ASP A 143 -24.53 10.15 10.06
N LYS A 144 -24.49 10.09 8.72
CA LYS A 144 -24.95 11.13 7.77
C LYS A 144 -24.11 12.41 7.71
N GLU A 145 -23.22 12.65 8.66
CA GLU A 145 -22.37 13.83 8.64
C GLU A 145 -21.22 13.65 7.65
N CYS A 146 -21.22 14.42 6.57
CA CYS A 146 -20.10 14.46 5.64
C CYS A 146 -18.88 15.19 6.27
N LEU A 147 -17.78 14.47 6.41
CA LEU A 147 -16.54 14.94 7.04
C LEU A 147 -15.49 15.40 6.02
N THR A 148 -15.73 15.25 4.71
CA THR A 148 -14.74 15.50 3.65
C THR A 148 -14.18 16.92 3.62
N SER A 149 -14.93 17.93 4.07
CA SER A 149 -14.45 19.31 4.19
C SER A 149 -13.51 19.55 5.36
N ARG A 150 -13.46 18.63 6.33
CA ARG A 150 -12.61 18.72 7.52
C ARG A 150 -11.20 18.22 7.21
N PRO A 151 -10.17 18.73 7.91
CA PRO A 151 -8.82 18.18 7.85
C PRO A 151 -8.74 16.73 8.30
N LEU A 152 -7.71 16.00 7.86
CA LEU A 152 -7.53 14.57 8.12
C LEU A 152 -7.49 14.25 9.62
N ASP A 153 -6.81 15.06 10.45
CA ASP A 153 -6.75 14.83 11.91
C ASP A 153 -8.14 14.80 12.55
N LYS A 154 -9.08 15.62 12.04
CA LYS A 154 -10.46 15.62 12.50
C LYS A 154 -11.23 14.41 11.99
N ARG A 155 -11.03 14.01 10.73
CA ARG A 155 -11.70 12.83 10.14
C ARG A 155 -11.32 11.55 10.88
N ILE A 156 -10.02 11.28 11.03
CA ILE A 156 -9.53 10.11 11.78
C ILE A 156 -9.83 10.21 13.28
N GLY A 157 -9.88 11.42 13.83
CA GLY A 157 -10.30 11.66 15.22
C GLY A 157 -11.76 11.27 15.46
N ARG A 158 -12.67 11.61 14.53
CA ARG A 158 -14.09 11.19 14.58
C ARG A 158 -14.18 9.65 14.52
N PHE A 159 -13.49 9.02 13.58
CA PHE A 159 -13.46 7.56 13.49
C PHE A 159 -12.92 6.90 14.77
N SER A 160 -11.78 7.39 15.27
CA SER A 160 -11.14 6.87 16.49
C SER A 160 -12.07 6.94 17.70
N GLU A 161 -12.74 8.08 17.89
CA GLU A 161 -13.64 8.29 19.04
C GLU A 161 -14.94 7.49 18.93
N PHE A 162 -15.59 7.55 17.76
CA PHE A 162 -16.98 7.14 17.62
C PHE A 162 -17.15 5.74 17.04
N VAL A 163 -16.14 5.18 16.37
CA VAL A 163 -16.21 3.86 15.73
C VAL A 163 -15.17 2.90 16.33
N ASP A 164 -13.89 3.26 16.31
CA ASP A 164 -12.81 2.36 16.75
C ASP A 164 -12.86 2.06 18.25
N LYS A 165 -13.16 3.06 19.09
CA LYS A 165 -13.33 2.84 20.54
C LYS A 165 -14.49 1.90 20.88
N PRO A 166 -15.74 2.11 20.41
CA PRO A 166 -16.83 1.16 20.64
C PRO A 166 -16.54 -0.23 20.08
N LEU A 167 -15.95 -0.31 18.89
CA LEU A 167 -15.63 -1.59 18.28
C LEU A 167 -14.54 -2.36 19.06
N LYS A 168 -13.53 -1.66 19.59
CA LYS A 168 -12.55 -2.24 20.53
C LYS A 168 -13.20 -2.72 21.83
N ALA A 169 -14.22 -2.01 22.32
CA ALA A 169 -14.98 -2.45 23.49
C ALA A 169 -15.78 -3.74 23.19
N LEU A 170 -16.43 -3.81 22.02
CA LEU A 170 -17.10 -5.01 21.53
C LEU A 170 -16.13 -6.20 21.45
N TYR A 171 -14.98 -6.03 20.80
CA TYR A 171 -13.96 -7.10 20.68
C TYR A 171 -13.47 -7.63 22.03
N ARG A 172 -13.45 -6.79 23.08
CA ARG A 172 -13.06 -7.20 24.43
C ARG A 172 -14.19 -7.89 25.18
N ALA A 173 -15.43 -7.44 25.00
CA ALA A 173 -16.60 -7.96 25.68
C ALA A 173 -17.07 -9.29 25.07
N PHE A 174 -16.98 -9.44 23.74
CA PHE A 174 -17.52 -10.57 22.98
C PHE A 174 -16.50 -11.13 21.97
N PRO A 175 -15.32 -11.60 22.43
CA PRO A 175 -14.26 -12.05 21.53
C PRO A 175 -14.65 -13.26 20.69
N GLU A 176 -15.48 -14.18 21.22
CA GLU A 176 -15.94 -15.38 20.50
C GLU A 176 -16.95 -15.03 19.40
N ASP A 177 -17.92 -14.16 19.70
CA ASP A 177 -18.90 -13.71 18.72
C ASP A 177 -18.23 -12.96 17.57
N CYS A 178 -17.18 -12.18 17.86
CA CYS A 178 -16.43 -11.45 16.83
C CYS A 178 -15.60 -12.35 15.91
N LYS A 179 -15.39 -13.64 16.23
CA LYS A 179 -14.67 -14.58 15.33
C LYS A 179 -15.42 -14.88 14.05
N VAL A 180 -16.74 -14.67 14.04
CA VAL A 180 -17.58 -14.86 12.85
C VAL A 180 -17.44 -13.70 11.85
N PHE A 181 -16.80 -12.61 12.26
CA PHE A 181 -16.59 -11.47 11.38
C PHE A 181 -15.69 -11.89 10.21
N PRO A 182 -16.01 -11.47 8.97
CA PRO A 182 -15.21 -11.81 7.80
C PRO A 182 -13.80 -11.20 7.84
N PHE A 183 -13.60 -10.12 8.61
CA PHE A 183 -12.32 -9.49 8.88
C PHE A 183 -12.35 -8.68 10.19
N GLU A 184 -11.17 -8.52 10.80
CA GLU A 184 -10.99 -7.58 11.92
C GLU A 184 -10.84 -6.15 11.40
N VAL A 185 -11.54 -5.19 11.99
CA VAL A 185 -11.37 -3.77 11.65
C VAL A 185 -10.40 -3.12 12.61
N ARG A 186 -9.44 -2.38 12.06
CA ARG A 186 -8.40 -1.71 12.84
C ARG A 186 -8.05 -0.37 12.24
N PHE A 187 -7.83 0.62 13.09
CA PHE A 187 -7.18 1.84 12.66
C PHE A 187 -5.73 1.57 12.24
N LYS A 188 -5.33 2.07 11.07
CA LYS A 188 -3.96 1.99 10.56
C LYS A 188 -3.08 2.97 11.34
N ALA A 189 -1.99 2.47 11.91
CA ALA A 189 -1.10 3.31 12.71
C ALA A 189 -0.46 4.40 11.82
N MET A 190 -0.49 5.64 12.31
CA MET A 190 0.07 6.79 11.60
C MET A 190 1.20 7.39 12.42
N ASP A 191 2.38 7.48 11.81
CA ASP A 191 3.56 8.10 12.37
C ASP A 191 3.74 9.54 11.89
N LYS A 192 4.68 10.23 12.54
CA LYS A 192 5.18 11.52 12.07
C LYS A 192 5.99 11.34 10.79
N PRO A 193 6.04 12.33 9.89
CA PRO A 193 6.62 12.16 8.56
C PRO A 193 8.15 12.05 8.59
N TYR A 194 8.77 12.42 9.72
CA TYR A 194 10.20 12.28 9.97
C TYR A 194 10.58 10.97 10.70
N ALA A 195 9.64 10.06 10.97
CA ALA A 195 9.91 8.77 11.62
C ALA A 195 10.43 7.69 10.65
N LEU A 196 11.15 8.11 9.60
CA LEU A 196 11.51 7.27 8.47
C LEU A 196 12.49 6.15 8.84
N GLU A 197 13.46 6.43 9.72
CA GLU A 197 14.45 5.44 10.14
C GLU A 197 13.78 4.28 10.90
N ALA A 198 12.98 4.59 11.93
CA ALA A 198 12.20 3.59 12.66
C ALA A 198 11.18 2.87 11.76
N MET A 199 10.55 3.59 10.83
CA MET A 199 9.63 2.99 9.86
C MET A 199 10.34 1.90 9.03
N PHE A 200 11.49 2.23 8.42
CA PHE A 200 12.21 1.30 7.55
C PHE A 200 12.91 0.15 8.27
N HIS A 201 13.44 0.38 9.48
CA HIS A 201 14.30 -0.59 10.16
C HIS A 201 13.60 -1.40 11.25
N GLU A 202 12.49 -0.89 11.80
CA GLU A 202 11.76 -1.53 12.90
C GLU A 202 10.35 -1.95 12.49
N LYS A 203 9.58 -1.05 11.85
CA LYS A 203 8.17 -1.31 11.55
C LYS A 203 7.96 -2.18 10.31
N LEU A 204 8.38 -1.72 9.12
CA LEU A 204 8.14 -2.44 7.88
C LEU A 204 8.61 -3.92 7.91
N PRO A 205 9.78 -4.26 8.49
CA PRO A 205 10.23 -5.65 8.56
C PRO A 205 9.42 -6.56 9.51
N THR A 206 8.66 -5.97 10.44
CA THR A 206 7.90 -6.70 11.48
C THR A 206 6.40 -6.74 11.21
N LEU A 207 5.93 -6.14 10.11
CA LEU A 207 4.53 -6.18 9.73
C LEU A 207 4.10 -7.62 9.39
N PRO A 208 2.92 -8.06 9.84
CA PRO A 208 2.40 -9.39 9.51
C PRO A 208 1.85 -9.48 8.08
N HIS A 209 1.77 -8.38 7.34
CA HIS A 209 1.24 -8.32 5.97
C HIS A 209 2.27 -7.72 5.00
N GLY A 210 2.03 -7.93 3.71
CA GLY A 210 2.86 -7.36 2.64
C GLY A 210 2.80 -5.82 2.62
N ASN A 211 3.93 -5.20 2.29
CA ASN A 211 4.03 -3.77 2.02
C ASN A 211 4.96 -3.53 0.83
N ASP A 212 4.70 -2.47 0.05
CA ASP A 212 5.45 -2.14 -1.17
C ASP A 212 5.93 -0.68 -1.19
N GLY A 213 5.97 -0.02 -0.03
CA GLY A 213 6.42 1.37 0.09
C GLY A 213 5.83 2.11 1.28
N LEU A 214 5.66 3.42 1.12
CA LEU A 214 5.13 4.33 2.13
C LEU A 214 4.00 5.18 1.56
N VAL A 215 3.09 5.62 2.42
CA VAL A 215 2.08 6.64 2.10
C VAL A 215 2.23 7.81 3.06
N PHE A 216 2.31 9.00 2.48
CA PHE A 216 2.25 10.27 3.20
C PHE A 216 0.91 10.93 2.90
N THR A 217 0.13 11.25 3.93
CA THR A 217 -1.16 11.91 3.77
C THR A 217 -1.16 13.24 4.51
N CYS A 218 -1.45 14.35 3.83
CA CYS A 218 -1.45 15.66 4.46
C CYS A 218 -2.49 15.72 5.58
N LYS A 219 -2.05 16.17 6.76
CA LYS A 219 -2.88 16.31 7.95
C LYS A 219 -3.94 17.41 7.78
N GLY A 220 -3.56 18.51 7.12
CA GLY A 220 -4.32 19.76 7.10
C GLY A 220 -5.37 19.89 6.00
N THR A 221 -5.32 19.05 4.96
CA THR A 221 -6.17 19.23 3.77
C THR A 221 -7.52 18.51 3.89
N PRO A 222 -8.58 19.07 3.26
CA PRO A 222 -9.83 18.35 3.00
C PRO A 222 -9.60 17.07 2.18
N TYR A 223 -10.55 16.15 2.22
CA TYR A 223 -10.54 14.95 1.40
C TYR A 223 -10.89 15.31 -0.05
N VAL A 224 -10.04 14.91 -1.01
CA VAL A 224 -10.26 15.14 -2.44
C VAL A 224 -10.66 13.85 -3.13
N ASN A 225 -11.73 13.90 -3.93
CA ASN A 225 -12.18 12.74 -4.70
C ASN A 225 -11.38 12.62 -6.00
N GLY A 226 -10.98 11.41 -6.38
CA GLY A 226 -10.05 11.23 -7.50
C GLY A 226 -8.64 11.65 -7.10
N THR A 227 -7.82 12.12 -8.05
CA THR A 227 -6.40 12.39 -7.78
C THR A 227 -6.20 13.50 -6.74
N ASP A 228 -5.53 13.18 -5.64
CA ASP A 228 -5.16 14.13 -4.59
C ASP A 228 -3.65 14.36 -4.60
N GLN A 229 -3.25 15.61 -4.79
CA GLN A 229 -1.84 16.02 -4.82
C GLN A 229 -1.18 15.99 -3.43
N HIS A 230 -1.97 15.84 -2.35
CA HIS A 230 -1.47 15.82 -0.97
C HIS A 230 -1.52 14.41 -0.34
N ILE A 231 -1.76 13.38 -1.16
CA ILE A 231 -1.58 11.99 -0.77
C ILE A 231 -0.47 11.43 -1.66
N LEU A 232 0.68 11.18 -1.05
CA LEU A 232 1.90 10.82 -1.76
C LEU A 232 2.18 9.35 -1.51
N LYS A 233 2.31 8.57 -2.58
CA LYS A 233 2.80 7.18 -2.51
C LYS A 233 4.28 7.15 -2.89
N TRP A 234 5.11 6.72 -1.96
CA TRP A 234 6.50 6.41 -2.24
C TRP A 234 6.67 4.90 -2.40
N LYS A 235 7.45 4.49 -3.39
CA LYS A 235 7.87 3.10 -3.57
C LYS A 235 9.39 3.05 -3.75
N PRO A 236 10.06 2.00 -3.24
CA PRO A 236 11.43 1.72 -3.62
C PRO A 236 11.58 1.64 -5.15
N ALA A 237 12.75 2.01 -5.67
CA ALA A 237 12.98 1.99 -7.12
C ALA A 237 12.81 0.58 -7.71
N GLU A 238 13.21 -0.43 -6.94
CA GLU A 238 13.05 -1.85 -7.25
C GLU A 238 11.59 -2.34 -7.31
N GLU A 239 10.65 -1.59 -6.72
CA GLU A 239 9.22 -1.86 -6.79
C GLU A 239 8.52 -1.11 -7.95
N ASN A 240 9.23 -0.24 -8.67
CA ASN A 240 8.77 0.38 -9.90
C ASN A 240 9.19 -0.48 -11.10
N THR A 241 8.39 -1.51 -11.37
CA THR A 241 8.66 -2.49 -12.42
C THR A 241 7.97 -2.16 -13.74
N ILE A 242 8.58 -2.62 -14.83
CA ILE A 242 8.01 -2.65 -16.17
C ILE A 242 8.14 -4.07 -16.70
N ASP A 243 7.05 -4.59 -17.25
CA ASP A 243 7.03 -5.87 -17.93
C ASP A 243 7.48 -5.69 -19.37
N PHE A 244 8.57 -6.35 -19.74
CA PHE A 244 9.13 -6.32 -21.10
C PHE A 244 9.02 -7.68 -21.76
N LYS A 245 9.04 -7.71 -23.09
CA LYS A 245 9.25 -8.96 -23.83
C LYS A 245 10.75 -9.20 -23.95
N LEU A 246 11.22 -10.33 -23.42
CA LEU A 246 12.61 -10.73 -23.46
C LEU A 246 12.98 -11.18 -24.87
N ARG A 247 14.13 -10.72 -25.36
CA ARG A 247 14.77 -11.25 -26.57
C ARG A 247 16.22 -11.59 -26.29
N LEU A 248 16.61 -12.84 -26.48
CA LEU A 248 18.00 -13.26 -26.45
C LEU A 248 18.68 -12.85 -27.77
N GLY A 249 19.88 -12.29 -27.65
CA GLY A 249 20.74 -12.00 -28.79
C GLY A 249 21.41 -13.24 -29.35
N GLU A 250 22.30 -13.05 -30.32
CA GLU A 250 23.11 -14.13 -30.85
C GLU A 250 24.03 -14.71 -29.76
N PHE A 251 24.05 -16.04 -29.67
CA PHE A 251 24.93 -16.75 -28.75
C PHE A 251 26.38 -16.70 -29.26
N PRO A 252 27.38 -16.60 -28.36
CA PRO A 252 28.77 -16.68 -28.74
C PRO A 252 29.08 -17.98 -29.50
N MET A 253 29.87 -17.91 -30.56
CA MET A 253 30.29 -19.09 -31.31
C MET A 253 31.38 -19.87 -30.55
N ALA A 254 31.34 -21.20 -30.61
CA ALA A 254 32.39 -22.08 -30.13
C ALA A 254 32.78 -23.11 -31.20
N VAL A 255 33.99 -23.64 -31.06
CA VAL A 255 34.48 -24.81 -31.80
C VAL A 255 34.24 -26.03 -30.92
N PHE A 256 33.58 -27.06 -31.47
CA PHE A 256 33.31 -28.31 -30.77
C PHE A 256 34.41 -29.35 -31.04
N ASP A 257 34.39 -30.45 -30.29
CA ASP A 257 35.42 -31.51 -30.37
C ASP A 257 35.53 -32.17 -31.75
N ASP A 258 34.52 -32.00 -32.61
CA ASP A 258 34.49 -32.49 -33.99
C ASP A 258 34.94 -31.44 -35.03
N ASP A 259 35.61 -30.37 -34.58
CA ASP A 259 36.05 -29.21 -35.36
C ASP A 259 34.91 -28.42 -36.05
N THR A 260 33.64 -28.67 -35.69
CA THR A 260 32.52 -27.86 -36.17
C THR A 260 32.41 -26.56 -35.39
N GLN A 261 31.95 -25.50 -36.07
CA GLN A 261 31.62 -24.22 -35.44
C GLN A 261 30.11 -24.08 -35.30
N GLY A 262 29.65 -23.71 -34.11
CA GLY A 262 28.24 -23.43 -33.87
C GLY A 262 28.02 -22.56 -32.64
N PRO A 263 26.77 -22.15 -32.39
CA PRO A 263 26.43 -21.34 -31.23
C PRO A 263 26.66 -22.12 -29.93
N ASN A 264 27.36 -21.52 -28.98
CA ASN A 264 27.51 -22.04 -27.64
C ASN A 264 26.31 -21.61 -26.79
N TYR A 265 25.31 -22.47 -26.69
CA TYR A 265 24.11 -22.23 -25.88
C TYR A 265 24.37 -22.21 -24.37
N ASP A 266 25.52 -22.70 -23.90
CA ASP A 266 25.94 -22.57 -22.49
C ASP A 266 26.54 -21.19 -22.18
N ALA A 267 27.04 -20.49 -23.19
CA ALA A 267 27.59 -19.16 -23.06
C ALA A 267 26.48 -18.11 -22.97
N LYS A 268 26.67 -17.13 -22.09
CA LYS A 268 25.68 -16.07 -21.83
C LYS A 268 25.54 -15.13 -23.05
N PRO A 269 24.36 -15.04 -23.69
CA PRO A 269 24.13 -14.10 -24.78
C PRO A 269 23.83 -12.69 -24.24
N PRO A 270 23.74 -11.67 -25.11
CA PRO A 270 23.09 -10.40 -24.77
C PRO A 270 21.59 -10.61 -24.53
N PHE A 271 21.00 -9.82 -23.62
CA PHE A 271 19.56 -9.86 -23.32
C PHE A 271 18.95 -8.51 -23.66
N GLN A 272 18.03 -8.48 -24.62
CA GLN A 272 17.29 -7.30 -25.04
C GLN A 272 15.90 -7.27 -24.41
N LEU A 273 15.47 -6.10 -23.99
CA LEU A 273 14.13 -5.83 -23.48
C LEU A 273 13.35 -5.08 -24.56
N LEU A 274 12.23 -5.65 -24.98
CA LEU A 274 11.34 -5.05 -25.97
C LEU A 274 10.07 -4.50 -25.31
N ILE A 275 9.64 -3.32 -25.75
CA ILE A 275 8.40 -2.67 -25.31
C ILE A 275 7.30 -2.83 -26.38
N TRP A 276 6.04 -2.80 -25.98
CA TRP A 276 4.89 -3.00 -26.86
C TRP A 276 4.29 -1.67 -27.37
N HIS A 277 3.93 -1.62 -28.66
CA HIS A 277 3.33 -0.45 -29.34
C HIS A 277 1.93 -0.74 -29.94
N GLY A 278 1.26 -1.81 -29.50
CA GLY A 278 -0.05 -2.21 -30.00
C GLY A 278 0.00 -3.18 -31.18
N GLY A 279 -0.99 -4.07 -31.27
CA GLY A 279 -1.01 -5.20 -32.20
C GLY A 279 0.18 -6.13 -31.95
N ASP A 280 0.83 -6.61 -33.02
CA ASP A 280 2.01 -7.48 -32.91
C ASP A 280 3.35 -6.71 -32.84
N ARG A 281 3.30 -5.39 -32.68
CA ARG A 281 4.49 -4.53 -32.80
C ARG A 281 5.23 -4.40 -31.47
N HIS A 282 6.51 -4.75 -31.49
CA HIS A 282 7.45 -4.54 -30.40
C HIS A 282 8.70 -3.81 -30.89
N ALA A 283 9.26 -2.93 -30.06
CA ALA A 283 10.51 -2.23 -30.35
C ALA A 283 11.55 -2.49 -29.26
N PRO A 284 12.85 -2.55 -29.59
CA PRO A 284 13.92 -2.54 -28.59
C PRO A 284 13.83 -1.31 -27.71
N TYR A 285 13.93 -1.52 -26.40
CA TYR A 285 13.85 -0.46 -25.39
C TYR A 285 15.16 -0.30 -24.61
N ALA A 286 15.67 -1.41 -24.08
CA ALA A 286 16.90 -1.44 -23.29
C ALA A 286 17.55 -2.82 -23.31
N ASN A 287 18.69 -2.96 -22.64
CA ASN A 287 19.32 -4.25 -22.39
C ASN A 287 19.17 -4.65 -20.92
N LEU A 288 18.90 -5.94 -20.70
CA LEU A 288 18.84 -6.54 -19.37
C LEU A 288 20.25 -6.94 -18.94
N THR A 289 20.67 -6.47 -17.77
CA THR A 289 21.95 -6.85 -17.17
C THR A 289 21.78 -8.15 -16.40
N VAL A 290 22.41 -9.21 -16.89
CA VAL A 290 22.40 -10.54 -16.27
C VAL A 290 23.82 -10.93 -15.87
N THR A 291 24.03 -11.25 -14.59
CA THR A 291 25.31 -11.75 -14.08
C THR A 291 25.53 -13.21 -14.46
N ASN A 292 26.76 -13.71 -14.37
CA ASN A 292 27.03 -15.12 -14.70
C ASN A 292 26.31 -16.09 -13.74
N LYS A 293 26.17 -15.70 -12.46
CA LYS A 293 25.41 -16.49 -11.49
C LYS A 293 23.92 -16.55 -11.85
N GLU A 294 23.34 -15.42 -12.25
CA GLU A 294 21.94 -15.37 -12.70
C GLU A 294 21.73 -16.14 -14.01
N TRP A 295 22.73 -16.16 -14.89
CA TRP A 295 22.69 -16.99 -16.09
C TRP A 295 22.60 -18.48 -15.78
N GLU A 296 23.35 -18.98 -14.79
CA GLU A 296 23.21 -20.38 -14.34
C GLU A 296 21.82 -20.67 -13.75
N ILE A 297 21.20 -19.70 -13.07
CA ILE A 297 19.81 -19.82 -12.60
C ILE A 297 18.84 -19.89 -13.78
N LEU A 298 19.00 -19.01 -14.78
CA LEU A 298 18.16 -19.00 -15.97
C LEU A 298 18.25 -20.31 -16.76
N LYS A 299 19.46 -20.87 -16.92
CA LYS A 299 19.66 -22.18 -17.54
C LYS A 299 19.02 -23.31 -16.74
N SER A 300 19.10 -23.28 -15.42
CA SER A 300 18.56 -24.35 -14.57
C SER A 300 17.04 -24.44 -14.56
N LEU A 301 16.33 -23.42 -15.07
CA LEU A 301 14.88 -23.48 -15.29
C LEU A 301 14.50 -24.56 -16.31
N GLY A 302 15.36 -24.86 -17.30
CA GLY A 302 15.05 -25.82 -18.35
C GLY A 302 13.89 -25.40 -19.27
N GLU A 303 13.58 -24.11 -19.30
CA GLU A 303 12.47 -23.51 -20.05
C GLU A 303 12.97 -22.62 -21.21
N ILE A 304 12.12 -22.42 -22.22
CA ILE A 304 12.38 -21.44 -23.27
C ILE A 304 12.26 -20.05 -22.64
N LEU A 305 13.35 -19.26 -22.69
CA LEU A 305 13.38 -17.91 -22.13
C LEU A 305 12.98 -16.85 -23.17
N ASP A 306 13.37 -17.06 -24.43
CA ASP A 306 13.17 -16.09 -25.52
C ASP A 306 11.69 -15.85 -25.81
N GLY A 307 11.31 -14.58 -25.97
CA GLY A 307 9.94 -14.17 -26.28
C GLY A 307 8.98 -14.10 -25.09
N ARG A 308 9.38 -14.55 -23.89
CA ARG A 308 8.56 -14.44 -22.68
C ARG A 308 8.49 -13.02 -22.14
N ILE A 309 7.45 -12.74 -21.36
CA ILE A 309 7.32 -11.47 -20.66
C ILE A 309 7.98 -11.58 -19.31
N ILE A 310 8.90 -10.67 -19.02
CA ILE A 310 9.70 -10.65 -17.80
C ILE A 310 9.49 -9.32 -17.08
N GLU A 311 9.25 -9.38 -15.78
CA GLU A 311 9.12 -8.19 -14.94
C GLU A 311 10.53 -7.67 -14.58
N CYS A 312 10.80 -6.40 -14.87
CA CYS A 312 12.12 -5.79 -14.66
C CYS A 312 12.01 -4.46 -13.92
N TYR A 313 13.08 -4.09 -13.20
CA TYR A 313 13.23 -2.80 -12.54
C TYR A 313 14.57 -2.16 -12.92
N ARG A 314 14.69 -0.85 -12.72
CA ARG A 314 15.93 -0.10 -12.92
C ARG A 314 16.59 0.14 -11.57
N ASN A 315 17.81 -0.38 -11.40
CA ASN A 315 18.56 -0.19 -10.15
C ASN A 315 19.18 1.22 -10.07
N GLU A 316 19.77 1.55 -8.93
CA GLU A 316 20.41 2.86 -8.68
C GLU A 316 21.58 3.17 -9.63
N GLN A 317 22.22 2.14 -10.20
CA GLN A 317 23.27 2.28 -11.21
C GLN A 317 22.70 2.55 -12.62
N GLY A 318 21.38 2.66 -12.75
CA GLY A 318 20.67 2.87 -14.00
C GLY A 318 20.55 1.64 -14.88
N GLN A 319 20.91 0.45 -14.37
CA GLN A 319 20.86 -0.82 -15.08
C GLN A 319 19.49 -1.48 -14.92
N TRP A 320 18.99 -2.10 -15.99
CA TRP A 320 17.81 -2.94 -15.93
C TRP A 320 18.16 -4.32 -15.38
N ARG A 321 17.41 -4.77 -14.37
CA ARG A 321 17.51 -6.08 -13.73
C ARG A 321 16.13 -6.72 -13.74
N TYR A 322 16.06 -8.05 -13.75
CA TYR A 322 14.79 -8.74 -13.60
C TYR A 322 14.38 -8.76 -12.14
N LYS A 323 13.07 -8.68 -11.86
CA LYS A 323 12.56 -8.89 -10.50
C LYS A 323 12.71 -10.37 -10.16
N ALA A 324 13.47 -10.67 -9.12
CA ALA A 324 13.73 -12.03 -8.69
C ALA A 324 12.69 -12.50 -7.67
N GLU A 325 12.23 -13.74 -7.82
CA GLU A 325 11.48 -14.47 -6.80
C GLU A 325 12.40 -14.86 -5.64
N SER A 326 11.83 -15.36 -4.53
CA SER A 326 12.60 -15.74 -3.34
C SER A 326 13.68 -16.81 -3.60
N ASN A 327 13.54 -17.59 -4.67
CA ASN A 327 14.52 -18.60 -5.11
C ASN A 327 15.58 -18.03 -6.08
N GLY A 328 15.55 -16.74 -6.39
CA GLY A 328 16.47 -16.06 -7.32
C GLY A 328 16.09 -16.17 -8.80
N ALA A 329 15.05 -16.95 -9.14
CA ALA A 329 14.54 -17.06 -10.50
C ALA A 329 13.87 -15.73 -10.92
N PRO A 330 13.91 -15.37 -12.22
CA PRO A 330 13.15 -14.23 -12.70
C PRO A 330 11.65 -14.44 -12.55
N ARG A 331 10.94 -13.35 -12.28
CA ARG A 331 9.49 -13.32 -12.35
C ARG A 331 9.03 -13.15 -13.79
N PHE A 332 8.69 -14.28 -14.42
CA PHE A 332 8.01 -14.29 -15.71
C PHE A 332 6.51 -14.04 -15.53
N ARG A 333 5.95 -13.24 -16.43
CA ARG A 333 4.53 -12.82 -16.43
C ARG A 333 3.75 -13.63 -17.45
N ASP A 334 3.67 -14.94 -17.21
CA ASP A 334 2.92 -15.85 -18.09
C ASP A 334 1.39 -15.60 -18.00
N ASP A 335 0.95 -14.79 -17.04
CA ASP A 335 -0.41 -14.24 -16.93
C ASP A 335 -0.72 -13.17 -18.00
N LYS A 336 0.29 -12.70 -18.74
CA LYS A 336 0.17 -11.62 -19.72
C LYS A 336 0.38 -12.12 -21.14
N GLU A 337 -0.43 -11.59 -22.04
CA GLU A 337 -0.25 -11.81 -23.48
C GLU A 337 0.82 -10.87 -24.07
N HIS A 338 0.93 -9.67 -23.52
CA HIS A 338 1.82 -8.63 -24.01
C HIS A 338 2.60 -7.93 -22.88
N ALA A 339 3.80 -7.47 -23.23
CA ALA A 339 4.58 -6.53 -22.42
C ALA A 339 3.79 -5.24 -22.16
N ASN A 340 4.25 -4.42 -21.22
CA ASN A 340 3.64 -3.11 -21.02
C ASN A 340 3.70 -2.26 -22.29
N HIS A 341 2.67 -1.44 -22.48
CA HIS A 341 2.63 -0.45 -23.55
C HIS A 341 3.65 0.67 -23.27
N GLU A 342 4.20 1.28 -24.33
CA GLU A 342 5.18 2.37 -24.23
C GLU A 342 4.73 3.52 -23.31
N SER A 343 3.44 3.87 -23.32
CA SER A 343 2.90 4.90 -22.43
C SER A 343 3.01 4.55 -20.95
N VAL A 344 2.84 3.27 -20.60
CA VAL A 344 3.02 2.78 -19.22
C VAL A 344 4.49 2.88 -18.85
N ALA A 345 5.39 2.42 -19.73
CA ALA A 345 6.83 2.52 -19.49
C ALA A 345 7.28 3.96 -19.28
N ARG A 346 6.77 4.90 -20.09
CA ARG A 346 7.07 6.33 -19.94
C ARG A 346 6.65 6.88 -18.58
N SER A 347 5.42 6.57 -18.14
CA SER A 347 4.92 7.01 -16.83
C SER A 347 5.72 6.42 -15.66
N VAL A 348 6.14 5.16 -15.78
CA VAL A 348 7.01 4.53 -14.76
C VAL A 348 8.39 5.17 -14.77
N MET A 349 8.96 5.47 -15.95
CA MET A 349 10.27 6.13 -16.06
C MET A 349 10.27 7.55 -15.50
N GLU A 350 9.23 8.34 -15.77
CA GLU A 350 9.06 9.66 -15.14
C GLU A 350 9.05 9.53 -13.61
N SER A 351 8.38 8.50 -13.07
CA SER A 351 8.38 8.22 -11.62
C SER A 351 9.75 7.78 -11.09
N ILE A 352 10.58 7.11 -11.90
CA ILE A 352 11.93 6.69 -11.53
C ILE A 352 12.90 7.88 -11.57
N GLU A 353 12.79 8.74 -12.58
CA GLU A 353 13.67 9.90 -12.78
C GLU A 353 13.44 10.99 -11.72
N ASP A 354 12.18 11.27 -11.39
CA ASP A 354 11.81 12.14 -10.27
C ASP A 354 11.88 11.43 -8.91
N GLY A 355 12.22 10.15 -8.93
CA GLY A 355 12.25 9.25 -7.80
C GLY A 355 13.20 9.70 -6.69
N VAL A 356 12.80 9.37 -5.47
CA VAL A 356 13.57 9.60 -4.25
C VAL A 356 13.96 8.23 -3.72
N SER A 357 15.24 7.99 -3.43
CA SER A 357 15.64 6.70 -2.84
C SER A 357 15.26 6.62 -1.36
N LYS A 358 15.34 5.42 -0.79
CA LYS A 358 15.15 5.19 0.65
C LYS A 358 16.14 6.03 1.47
N GLU A 359 17.38 6.07 1.03
CA GLU A 359 18.49 6.79 1.66
C GLU A 359 18.29 8.30 1.58
N ASP A 360 17.74 8.81 0.46
CA ASP A 360 17.39 10.22 0.31
C ASP A 360 16.29 10.62 1.32
N LEU A 361 15.26 9.77 1.51
CA LEU A 361 14.22 9.99 2.52
C LEU A 361 14.80 10.00 3.95
N ILE A 362 15.62 9.00 4.30
CA ILE A 362 16.28 8.93 5.62
C ILE A 362 17.15 10.17 5.84
N ARG A 363 17.93 10.59 4.83
CA ARG A 363 18.78 11.79 4.89
C ARG A 363 17.95 13.08 5.09
N ALA A 364 16.74 13.14 4.54
CA ALA A 364 15.84 14.27 4.69
C ALA A 364 15.13 14.33 6.06
N ALA A 365 14.97 13.19 6.74
CA ALA A 365 14.20 13.09 8.00
C ALA A 365 14.60 14.12 9.08
N PRO A 366 15.88 14.41 9.34
CA PRO A 366 16.27 15.43 10.34
C PRO A 366 15.80 16.85 9.97
N ALA A 367 15.77 17.20 8.68
CA ALA A 367 15.29 18.51 8.23
C ALA A 367 13.78 18.64 8.43
N ILE A 368 13.03 17.60 8.04
CA ILE A 368 11.58 17.50 8.24
C ILE A 368 11.25 17.61 9.74
N GLN A 369 12.00 16.92 10.60
CA GLN A 369 11.81 16.98 12.05
C GLN A 369 12.05 18.39 12.62
N ARG A 370 13.13 19.07 12.21
CA ARG A 370 13.40 20.44 12.66
C ARG A 370 12.27 21.39 12.25
N ALA A 371 11.81 21.29 11.01
CA ALA A 371 10.73 22.13 10.52
C ALA A 371 9.39 21.85 11.24
N TRP A 372 9.09 20.57 11.52
CA TRP A 372 7.94 20.19 12.33
C TRP A 372 7.97 20.84 13.72
N LYS A 373 9.11 20.73 14.42
CA LYS A 373 9.29 21.31 15.77
C LYS A 373 9.15 22.83 15.80
N ILE A 374 9.58 23.50 14.73
CA ILE A 374 9.39 24.96 14.59
C ILE A 374 7.89 25.29 14.48
N ARG A 375 7.10 24.49 13.76
CA ARG A 375 5.65 24.68 13.63
C ARG A 375 4.85 24.28 14.87
N HIS A 376 5.37 23.35 15.69
CA HIS A 376 4.68 22.75 16.84
C HIS A 376 5.46 22.95 18.16
N PRO A 377 5.72 24.20 18.60
CA PRO A 377 6.43 24.45 19.86
C PRO A 377 5.69 23.88 21.09
N GLU A 378 4.37 23.73 21.01
CA GLU A 378 3.52 23.15 22.05
C GLU A 378 3.80 21.66 22.32
N GLU A 379 4.13 20.87 21.30
CA GLU A 379 4.47 19.44 21.48
C GLU A 379 5.76 19.29 22.31
N GLU A 380 6.76 20.14 22.05
CA GLU A 380 8.01 20.16 22.82
C GLU A 380 7.79 20.66 24.26
N ALA A 381 6.93 21.65 24.45
CA ALA A 381 6.56 22.13 25.79
C ALA A 381 5.87 21.03 26.61
N GLN A 382 4.92 20.30 26.01
CA GLN A 382 4.26 19.17 26.66
C GLN A 382 5.24 18.05 27.01
N LYS A 383 6.16 17.72 26.09
CA LYS A 383 7.18 16.69 26.33
C LYS A 383 8.09 17.06 27.51
N ARG A 384 8.52 18.33 27.60
CA ARG A 384 9.30 18.84 28.74
C ARG A 384 8.51 18.77 30.05
N ALA A 385 7.23 19.14 30.02
CA ALA A 385 6.36 19.05 31.19
C ALA A 385 6.21 17.59 31.67
N GLN A 386 6.01 16.64 30.76
CA GLN A 386 5.94 15.20 31.10
C GLN A 386 7.25 14.67 31.68
N MET A 387 8.40 15.09 31.14
CA MET A 387 9.71 14.71 31.69
C MET A 387 9.95 15.28 33.08
N ALA A 388 9.55 16.53 33.32
CA ALA A 388 9.64 17.15 34.65
C ALA A 388 8.76 16.44 35.68
N GLN A 389 7.60 15.89 35.28
CA GLN A 389 6.72 15.12 36.15
C GLN A 389 7.22 13.71 36.48
N ARG A 390 8.08 13.10 35.64
CA ARG A 390 8.60 11.74 35.86
C ARG A 390 9.70 11.64 36.92
N GLY A 391 10.26 12.76 37.38
CA GLY A 391 11.34 12.80 38.39
C GLY A 391 12.66 12.18 37.91
N PRO A 392 13.80 12.46 38.58
CA PRO A 392 15.05 11.79 38.27
C PRO A 392 14.98 10.29 38.65
N PRO A 393 15.67 9.39 37.90
CA PRO A 393 15.74 7.98 38.26
C PRO A 393 16.36 7.83 39.67
N PRO A 394 15.92 6.82 40.47
CA PRO A 394 16.46 6.61 41.80
C PRO A 394 17.98 6.38 41.73
N PRO A 395 18.77 6.95 42.65
CA PRO A 395 20.22 6.75 42.65
C PRO A 395 20.52 5.26 42.83
N ASN A 396 21.37 4.71 41.95
CA ASN A 396 21.88 3.35 42.07
C ASN A 396 22.50 3.15 43.45
N GLY A 397 21.85 2.36 44.29
CA GLY A 397 22.37 1.97 45.59
C GLY A 397 23.61 1.11 45.40
N HIS A 398 24.79 1.71 45.53
CA HIS A 398 26.01 0.96 45.80
C HIS A 398 25.85 0.27 47.17
N GLN A 399 25.56 -1.03 47.15
CA GLN A 399 25.85 -1.90 48.28
C GLN A 399 27.37 -1.99 48.41
N ASN A 400 27.93 -1.19 49.32
CA ASN A 400 29.26 -1.46 49.87
C ASN A 400 29.12 -2.66 50.80
N GLY A 401 29.66 -3.79 50.38
CA GLY A 401 29.92 -4.92 51.26
C GLY A 401 31.05 -4.59 52.23
N HIS A 402 30.78 -4.77 53.51
CA HIS A 402 31.77 -4.92 54.57
C HIS A 402 31.64 -6.32 55.16
#